data_AF-W5YUK8-F1
#
_entry.id   AF-W5YUK8-F1
#
_cell.length_a   1.000
_cell.length_b   1.000
_cell.length_c   1.000
_cell.angle_alpha   90.00
_cell.angle_beta   90.00
_cell.angle_gamma   90.00
#
_symmetry.space_group_name_H-M   'P 1'
#
loop_
_entity.id
_entity.type
_entity.pdbx_description
1 polymer ?
#
loop_
_entity_poly.entity_id
_entity_poly.type
_entity_poly.pdbx_seq_one_letter_code
_entity_poly.pdbx_strand_id
1 'polypeptide(L)' 'MPQATGLQFTATLGQLPKDLFVVARFELTEHLSRLCHCKLELASTSPDIAPEDVLEQPVELVMWQDGVG' A
#
# COMPACT_ATOMS: atom_id res chain seq x y z
N MET A 1 21.34 9.07 -6.49
CA MET A 1 20.27 8.06 -6.55
C MET A 1 19.36 8.46 -7.69
N PRO A 2 18.94 7.56 -8.61
CA PRO A 2 17.97 7.95 -9.63
C PRO A 2 16.67 8.32 -8.91
N GLN A 3 16.23 9.57 -9.06
CA GLN A 3 14.93 9.99 -8.60
C GLN A 3 13.90 9.28 -9.49
N ALA A 4 13.03 8.46 -8.91
CA ALA A 4 12.01 7.75 -9.67
C ALA A 4 11.03 8.79 -10.24
N THR A 5 11.17 9.11 -11.53
CA THR A 5 10.36 10.14 -12.23
C THR A 5 9.01 9.59 -12.71
N GLY A 6 8.41 8.66 -11.96
CA GLY A 6 7.15 7.99 -12.31
C GLY A 6 6.15 8.03 -11.16
N LEU A 7 5.00 7.37 -11.35
CA LEU A 7 4.02 7.16 -10.29
C LEU A 7 4.67 6.40 -9.14
N GLN A 8 4.67 6.99 -7.96
CA GLN A 8 5.16 6.37 -6.73
C GLN A 8 3.98 6.03 -5.84
N PHE A 9 4.11 4.97 -5.05
CA PHE A 9 3.05 4.56 -4.13
C PHE A 9 3.62 3.77 -2.95
N THR A 10 2.98 3.91 -1.80
CA THR A 10 3.27 3.15 -0.57
C THR A 10 1.98 2.79 0.12
N ALA A 11 2.00 1.74 0.94
CA ALA A 11 0.89 1.39 1.81
C ALA A 11 1.36 1.30 3.26
N THR A 12 0.52 1.74 4.20
CA THR A 12 0.69 1.44 5.62
C THR A 12 -0.48 0.58 6.10
N LEU A 13 -0.22 -0.22 7.13
CA LEU A 13 -1.19 -1.16 7.68
C LEU A 13 -1.22 -1.06 9.21
N GLY A 14 -2.31 -0.52 9.75
CA GLY A 14 -2.48 -0.37 11.20
C GLY A 14 -1.32 0.38 11.85
N GLN A 15 -0.69 -0.27 12.83
CA GLN A 15 0.50 0.23 13.53
C GLN A 15 1.78 -0.53 13.16
N LEU A 16 1.75 -1.33 12.09
CA LEU A 16 2.92 -2.07 11.65
C LEU A 16 4.03 -1.11 11.16
N PRO A 17 5.31 -1.52 11.24
CA PRO A 17 6.42 -0.72 10.72
C PRO A 17 6.19 -0.33 9.25
N LYS A 18 6.46 0.93 8.92
CA LYS A 18 6.18 1.50 7.58
C LYS A 18 7.00 0.85 6.46
N ASP A 19 8.15 0.29 6.80
CA ASP A 19 9.08 -0.40 5.90
C ASP A 19 8.89 -1.92 5.90
N LEU A 20 7.91 -2.44 6.66
CA LEU A 20 7.61 -3.88 6.69
C LEU A 20 7.11 -4.38 5.33
N PHE A 21 6.29 -3.58 4.64
CA PHE A 21 5.74 -3.92 3.34
C PHE A 21 6.15 -2.91 2.28
N VAL A 22 6.41 -3.42 1.08
CA VAL A 22 6.41 -2.64 -0.14
C VAL A 22 5.20 -3.04 -0.99
N VAL A 23 4.60 -2.07 -1.69
CA VAL A 23 3.51 -2.36 -2.61
C VAL A 23 4.11 -2.88 -3.92
N ALA A 24 3.78 -4.11 -4.30
CA ALA A 24 4.20 -4.68 -5.57
C ALA A 24 3.23 -4.30 -6.69
N ARG A 25 1.92 -4.29 -6.38
CA ARG A 25 0.84 -3.93 -7.30
C ARG A 25 -0.39 -3.49 -6.50
N PHE A 26 -1.21 -2.65 -7.11
CA PHE A 26 -2.56 -2.40 -6.63
C PHE A 26 -3.57 -2.34 -7.79
N GLU A 27 -4.82 -2.60 -7.47
CA GLU A 27 -5.97 -2.37 -8.34
C GLU A 27 -7.07 -1.69 -7.52
N LEU A 28 -7.48 -0.50 -7.95
CA LEU A 28 -8.49 0.32 -7.27
C LEU A 28 -9.70 0.48 -8.19
N THR A 29 -10.87 0.03 -7.72
CA THR A 29 -12.15 0.18 -8.42
C THR A 29 -13.05 1.13 -7.64
N GLU A 30 -13.45 2.22 -8.27
CA GLU A 30 -14.30 3.25 -7.68
C GLU A 30 -15.47 3.59 -8.59
N HIS A 31 -16.64 3.82 -7.97
CA HIS A 31 -17.83 4.28 -8.66
C HIS A 31 -18.61 5.25 -7.78
N LEU A 32 -19.32 6.19 -8.40
CA LEU A 32 -20.19 7.10 -7.68
C LEU A 32 -21.27 6.32 -6.93
N SER A 33 -21.46 6.65 -5.65
CA SER A 33 -22.47 6.05 -4.75
C SER A 33 -22.35 4.53 -4.57
N ARG A 34 -21.13 3.97 -4.72
CA ARG A 34 -20.83 2.58 -4.38
C ARG A 34 -19.58 2.52 -3.50
N LEU A 35 -19.39 1.40 -2.81
CA LEU A 35 -18.16 1.13 -2.09
C LEU A 35 -16.98 1.08 -3.07
N CYS A 36 -15.87 1.70 -2.68
CA CYS A 36 -14.59 1.49 -3.33
C CYS A 36 -14.05 0.09 -2.95
N HIS A 37 -13.32 -0.53 -3.88
CA HIS A 37 -12.65 -1.80 -3.64
C HIS A 37 -11.19 -1.65 -4.06
N CYS A 38 -10.28 -1.92 -3.13
CA CYS A 38 -8.84 -1.92 -3.38
C CYS A 38 -8.28 -3.31 -3.15
N LYS A 39 -7.60 -3.86 -4.15
CA LYS A 39 -6.76 -5.06 -4.01
C LYS A 39 -5.31 -4.59 -3.93
N LEU A 40 -4.65 -4.87 -2.81
CA LEU A 40 -3.21 -4.65 -2.63
C LEU A 40 -2.46 -5.97 -2.71
N GLU A 41 -1.37 -5.96 -3.47
CA GLU A 41 -0.37 -7.04 -3.46
C GLU A 41 0.89 -6.46 -2.82
N LEU A 42 1.20 -6.95 -1.61
CA LEU A 42 2.30 -6.50 -0.78
C LEU A 42 3.40 -7.55 -0.75
N ALA A 43 4.65 -7.09 -0.69
CA ALA A 43 5.81 -7.95 -0.46
C ALA A 43 6.52 -7.50 0.82
N SER A 44 7.06 -8.46 1.56
CA SER A 44 7.91 -8.22 2.72
C SER A 44 9.13 -9.14 2.68
N THR A 45 10.24 -8.68 3.26
CA THR A 45 11.40 -9.54 3.55
C THR A 45 11.26 -10.23 4.92
N SER A 46 10.29 -9.83 5.75
CA SER A 46 10.02 -10.48 7.02
C SER A 46 9.32 -11.83 6.78
N PRO A 47 9.87 -12.95 7.27
CA PRO A 47 9.22 -14.25 7.17
C PRO A 47 8.08 -14.43 8.18
N ASP A 48 8.03 -13.59 9.23
CA ASP A 48 7.18 -13.77 10.41
C ASP A 48 6.08 -12.70 10.43
N ILE A 49 5.04 -12.90 9.62
CA ILE A 49 3.86 -12.03 9.58
C ILE A 49 2.63 -12.91 9.76
N ALA A 50 1.94 -12.75 10.88
CA ALA A 50 0.74 -13.52 11.15
C ALA A 50 -0.49 -12.85 10.51
N PRO A 51 -1.50 -13.60 10.06
CA PRO A 51 -2.72 -13.02 9.48
C PRO A 51 -3.44 -12.06 10.42
N GLU A 52 -3.44 -12.31 11.73
CA GLU A 52 -4.06 -11.46 12.74
C GLU A 52 -3.41 -10.08 12.87
N ASP A 53 -2.13 -9.94 12.49
CA ASP A 53 -1.43 -8.66 12.47
C ASP A 53 -1.88 -7.79 11.28
N VAL A 54 -2.50 -8.41 10.26
CA VAL A 54 -2.80 -7.80 8.96
C VAL A 54 -4.30 -7.60 8.73
N LEU A 55 -5.10 -8.60 9.08
CA LEU A 55 -6.54 -8.60 8.84
C LEU A 55 -7.23 -7.55 9.73
N GLU A 56 -8.26 -6.93 9.17
CA GLU A 56 -9.08 -5.90 9.83
C GLU A 56 -8.30 -4.65 10.30
N GLN A 57 -7.03 -4.53 9.92
CA GLN A 57 -6.25 -3.32 10.14
C GLN A 57 -6.62 -2.25 9.11
N PRO A 58 -6.63 -0.96 9.50
CA PRO A 58 -6.80 0.13 8.55
C PRO A 58 -5.63 0.14 7.58
N VAL A 59 -5.95 0.33 6.30
CA VAL A 59 -4.99 0.41 5.20
C VAL A 59 -4.99 1.83 4.65
N GLU A 60 -3.81 2.42 4.50
CA GLU A 60 -3.65 3.70 3.80
C GLU A 60 -2.73 3.51 2.59
N LEU A 61 -3.28 3.66 1.38
CA LEU A 61 -2.53 3.69 0.12
C LEU A 61 -2.28 5.16 -0.27
N VAL A 62 -1.01 5.56 -0.33
CA VAL A 62 -0.60 6.89 -0.78
C VAL A 62 0.00 6.78 -2.17
N MET A 63 -0.41 7.67 -3.07
CA MET A 63 0.07 7.74 -4.45
C MET A 63 0.57 9.15 -4.76
N TRP A 64 1.75 9.25 -5.35
CA TRP A 64 2.34 10.52 -5.79
C TRP A 64 2.59 10.48 -7.30
N GLN A 65 2.08 11.49 -7.98
CA GLN A 65 2.41 11.77 -9.37
C GLN A 65 3.36 12.98 -9.36
N ASP A 66 4.47 12.88 -10.09
CA ASP A 66 5.52 13.90 -10.18
C ASP A 66 6.30 14.15 -8.88
N GLY A 67 7.01 13.12 -8.42
CA GLY A 67 7.75 13.06 -7.15
C GLY A 67 8.32 14.36 -6.60
N VAL A 68 7.55 15.00 -5.72
CA VAL A 68 8.01 15.85 -4.61
C VAL A 68 7.03 15.62 -3.46
N GLY A 69 7.46 14.83 -2.47
CA GLY A 69 6.80 14.61 -1.19
C GLY A 69 7.87 14.54 -0.11
#